data_AF-A0A5J4NE17-F1
#
_entry.id   AF-A0A5J4NE17-F1
#
_cell.length_a   1.000
_cell.length_b   1.000
_cell.length_c   1.000
_cell.angle_alpha   90.00
_cell.angle_beta   90.00
_cell.angle_gamma   90.00
#
_symmetry.space_group_name_H-M   'P 1'
#
loop_
_entity.id
_entity.type
_entity.pdbx_description
1 polymer ?
#
loop_
_entity_poly.entity_id
_entity_poly.type
_entity_poly.pdbx_seq_one_letter_code
_entity_poly.pdbx_strand_id
1 'polypeptide(L)'
;MRLTDVLCIRKVRPFTQCDNWFKRNQLMKFAFLYNGRTARCHKLGINRVYKALQYVRTARDARKAEAKHLWNERISISSEQCGLPNAKVLQEGLSQCNILLDGNILQILAIYEPRTFSVGNSICLIC
;
A
#
# COMPACT_ATOMS: atom_id res chain seq x y z
N MET A 1 17.44 49.02 -34.30
CA MET A 1 17.76 48.11 -33.17
C MET A 1 16.97 48.59 -31.95
N ARG A 2 16.14 47.75 -31.32
CA ARG A 2 15.30 48.17 -30.18
C ARG A 2 16.09 47.99 -28.88
N LEU A 3 16.06 49.01 -28.02
CA LEU A 3 16.75 49.07 -26.71
C LEU A 3 16.49 47.87 -25.77
N THR A 4 15.46 47.08 -26.03
CA THR A 4 15.01 45.96 -25.19
C THR A 4 15.98 44.79 -25.13
N ASP A 5 16.89 44.65 -26.10
CA ASP A 5 17.84 43.53 -26.15
C ASP A 5 19.09 43.77 -25.27
N VAL A 6 19.33 45.01 -24.83
CA VAL A 6 20.49 45.41 -24.00
C VAL A 6 20.27 45.14 -22.51
N LEU A 7 19.01 45.11 -22.05
CA LEU A 7 18.71 45.12 -20.61
C LEU A 7 18.50 43.74 -19.97
N CYS A 8 18.68 42.62 -20.67
CA CYS A 8 18.44 41.27 -20.13
C CYS A 8 17.11 41.11 -19.35
N ILE A 9 16.11 41.95 -19.63
CA ILE A 9 14.79 41.84 -19.01
C ILE A 9 14.11 40.64 -19.66
N ARG A 10 13.79 39.61 -18.86
CA ARG A 10 12.98 38.48 -19.36
C ARG A 10 11.66 39.05 -19.88
N LYS A 11 11.43 38.96 -21.19
CA LYS A 11 10.14 39.32 -21.81
C LYS A 11 9.04 38.47 -21.16
N VAL A 12 8.24 39.08 -20.29
CA VAL A 12 6.99 38.47 -19.79
C VAL A 12 6.00 38.55 -20.94
N ARG A 13 5.81 37.45 -21.67
CA ARG A 13 4.78 37.36 -22.72
C ARG A 13 3.47 36.98 -22.05
N PRO A 14 2.41 37.80 -22.12
CA PRO A 14 1.12 37.40 -21.59
C PRO A 14 0.46 36.42 -22.57
N PHE A 15 -0.09 35.33 -22.02
CA PHE A 15 -0.85 34.29 -22.73
C PHE A 15 -0.06 33.27 -23.59
N THR A 16 0.90 32.57 -22.97
CA THR A 16 1.36 31.26 -23.46
C THR A 16 0.92 30.15 -22.50
N GLN A 17 0.73 28.92 -22.99
CA GLN A 17 0.54 27.72 -22.15
C GLN A 17 1.58 27.74 -21.01
N CYS A 18 1.12 27.62 -19.77
CA CYS A 18 1.88 27.62 -18.51
C CYS A 18 3.38 27.29 -18.64
N ASP A 19 4.26 28.15 -18.09
CA ASP A 19 5.72 28.03 -18.25
C ASP A 19 6.21 26.62 -17.93
N ASN A 20 7.07 26.08 -18.80
CA ASN A 20 7.68 24.76 -18.63
C ASN A 20 8.40 24.60 -17.27
N TRP A 21 8.85 25.70 -16.66
CA TRP A 21 9.45 25.69 -15.34
C TRP A 21 8.48 25.18 -14.25
N PHE A 22 7.24 25.68 -14.20
CA PHE A 22 6.27 25.26 -13.18
C PHE A 22 5.90 23.78 -13.31
N LYS A 23 5.72 23.28 -14.54
CA LYS A 23 5.46 21.86 -14.82
C LYS A 23 6.60 20.97 -14.32
N ARG A 24 7.84 21.35 -14.63
CA ARG A 24 9.04 20.63 -14.15
C ARG A 24 9.16 20.69 -12.64
N ASN A 25 8.95 21.86 -12.04
CA ASN A 25 9.04 22.04 -10.59
C ASN A 25 8.00 21.20 -9.84
N GLN A 26 6.75 21.18 -10.31
CA GLN A 26 5.69 20.36 -9.73
C GLN A 26 6.04 18.87 -9.75
N LEU A 27 6.60 18.39 -10.87
CA LEU A 27 7.02 16.99 -10.98
C LEU A 27 8.24 16.67 -10.09
N MET A 28 9.18 17.60 -9.98
CA MET A 28 10.36 17.45 -9.12
C MET A 28 10.02 17.40 -7.63
N LYS A 29 8.89 17.97 -7.18
CA LYS A 29 8.41 17.80 -5.80
C LYS A 29 8.21 16.33 -5.43
N PHE A 30 7.72 15.50 -6.36
CA PHE A 30 7.58 14.05 -6.14
C PHE A 30 8.94 13.33 -6.06
N ALA A 31 9.98 13.90 -6.66
CA ALA A 31 11.33 13.33 -6.68
C ALA A 31 12.21 13.79 -5.51
N PHE A 32 11.70 14.62 -4.59
CA PHE A 32 12.50 15.26 -3.53
C PHE A 32 13.29 14.26 -2.67
N LEU A 33 12.65 13.14 -2.29
CA LEU A 33 13.26 12.11 -1.44
C LEU A 33 14.13 11.11 -2.21
N TYR A 34 14.30 11.27 -3.52
CA TYR A 34 15.16 10.37 -4.29
C TYR A 34 16.64 10.67 -4.09
N ASN A 35 17.46 9.63 -4.24
CA ASN A 35 18.89 9.76 -3.99
C ASN A 35 19.65 10.34 -5.19
N GLY A 36 20.64 11.20 -4.90
CA GLY A 36 21.60 11.71 -5.86
C GLY A 36 21.01 12.56 -6.98
N ARG A 37 21.46 12.31 -8.22
CA ARG A 37 21.09 13.11 -9.40
C ARG A 37 19.61 13.01 -9.77
N THR A 38 18.91 11.97 -9.33
CA THR A 38 17.48 11.78 -9.64
C THR A 38 16.57 12.79 -8.95
N ALA A 39 16.96 13.31 -7.78
CA ALA A 39 16.24 14.40 -7.09
C ALA A 39 16.56 15.80 -7.62
N ARG A 40 17.59 15.96 -8.47
CA ARG A 40 18.03 17.27 -8.99
C ARG A 40 17.78 17.43 -10.48
N CYS A 41 18.03 16.39 -11.27
CA CYS A 41 17.96 16.43 -12.73
C CYS A 41 16.58 15.97 -13.22
N HIS A 42 15.80 16.88 -13.79
CA HIS A 42 14.43 16.60 -14.29
C HIS A 42 14.32 15.36 -15.17
N LYS A 43 15.23 15.18 -16.14
CA LYS A 43 15.20 14.05 -17.09
C LYS A 43 15.38 12.68 -16.41
N LEU A 44 16.15 12.63 -15.31
CA LEU A 44 16.35 11.40 -14.54
C LEU A 44 15.23 11.20 -13.52
N GLY A 45 14.82 12.29 -12.85
CA GLY A 45 13.73 12.28 -11.87
C GLY A 45 12.41 11.82 -12.48
N ILE A 46 12.05 12.32 -13.66
CA ILE A 46 10.79 11.96 -14.32
C ILE A 46 10.64 10.47 -14.61
N ASN A 47 11.69 9.83 -15.12
CA ASN A 47 11.70 8.39 -15.37
C ASN A 47 11.52 7.59 -14.07
N ARG A 48 12.10 8.07 -12.96
CA ARG A 48 11.99 7.43 -11.66
C ARG A 48 10.62 7.63 -11.01
N VAL A 49 10.06 8.84 -11.11
CA VAL A 49 8.69 9.15 -10.64
C VAL A 49 7.68 8.26 -11.37
N TYR A 50 7.78 8.13 -12.70
CA TYR A 50 6.85 7.26 -13.44
C TYR A 50 6.94 5.79 -13.02
N LYS A 51 8.14 5.24 -12.86
CA LYS A 51 8.32 3.87 -12.34
C LYS A 51 7.76 3.73 -10.93
N ALA A 52 7.99 4.70 -10.05
CA ALA A 52 7.44 4.67 -8.70
C ALA A 52 5.91 4.70 -8.70
N LEU A 53 5.28 5.51 -9.54
CA LEU A 53 3.81 5.54 -9.66
C LEU A 53 3.25 4.22 -10.20
N GLN A 54 3.95 3.58 -11.14
CA GLN A 54 3.61 2.24 -11.62
C GLN A 54 3.71 1.20 -10.49
N TYR A 55 4.79 1.21 -9.72
CA TYR A 55 4.95 0.33 -8.56
C TYR A 55 3.90 0.59 -7.47
N VAL A 56 3.55 1.85 -7.21
CA VAL A 56 2.49 2.19 -6.25
C VAL A 56 1.15 1.60 -6.68
N ARG A 57 0.86 1.56 -7.98
CA ARG A 57 -0.35 0.90 -8.49
C ARG A 57 -0.35 -0.59 -8.16
N THR A 58 0.72 -1.31 -8.52
CA THR A 58 0.80 -2.76 -8.30
C THR A 58 0.90 -3.11 -6.81
N ALA A 59 1.60 -2.30 -6.02
CA ALA A 59 1.78 -2.53 -4.58
C ALA A 59 0.46 -2.41 -3.79
N ARG A 60 -0.53 -1.65 -4.26
CA ARG A 60 -1.85 -1.59 -3.61
C ARG A 60 -2.57 -2.93 -3.62
N ASP A 61 -2.47 -3.66 -4.72
CA ASP A 61 -3.10 -4.98 -4.85
C ASP A 61 -2.27 -6.05 -4.13
N ALA A 62 -0.93 -5.99 -4.25
CA ALA A 62 -0.02 -6.85 -3.51
C ALA A 62 -0.22 -6.72 -1.99
N ARG A 63 -0.34 -5.50 -1.45
CA ARG A 63 -0.56 -5.26 -0.01
C ARG A 63 -1.82 -5.96 0.52
N LYS A 64 -2.88 -6.04 -0.29
CA LYS A 64 -4.11 -6.74 0.11
C LYS A 64 -3.89 -8.25 0.18
N ALA A 65 -3.17 -8.80 -0.79
CA ALA A 65 -2.84 -10.23 -0.81
C ALA A 65 -1.88 -10.61 0.33
N GLU A 66 -0.83 -9.82 0.55
CA GLU A 66 0.14 -10.00 1.64
C GLU A 66 -0.53 -9.92 3.01
N ALA A 67 -1.45 -8.95 3.21
CA ALA A 67 -2.20 -8.87 4.46
C ALA A 67 -3.04 -10.13 4.71
N LYS A 68 -3.74 -10.63 3.68
CA LYS A 68 -4.53 -11.86 3.78
C LYS A 68 -3.65 -13.09 4.04
N HIS A 69 -2.48 -13.16 3.41
CA HIS A 69 -1.50 -14.21 3.65
C HIS A 69 -1.08 -14.25 5.12
N LEU A 70 -0.69 -13.09 5.65
CA LEU A 70 -0.29 -12.94 7.05
C LEU A 70 -1.42 -13.31 8.02
N TRP A 71 -2.66 -12.93 7.72
CA TRP A 71 -3.81 -13.31 8.55
C TRP A 71 -3.99 -14.83 8.57
N ASN A 72 -3.92 -15.49 7.42
CA ASN A 72 -4.04 -16.94 7.33
C ASN A 72 -2.92 -17.67 8.08
N GLU A 73 -1.68 -17.20 7.97
CA GLU A 73 -0.54 -17.76 8.71
C GLU A 73 -0.74 -17.66 10.22
N ARG A 74 -1.12 -16.47 10.71
CA ARG A 74 -1.40 -16.24 12.13
C ARG A 74 -2.49 -17.17 12.64
N ILE A 75 -3.58 -17.29 11.89
CA ILE A 75 -4.69 -18.19 12.23
C ILE A 75 -4.24 -19.65 12.20
N SER A 76 -3.42 -20.06 11.23
CA SER A 76 -2.90 -21.44 11.16
C SER A 76 -2.12 -21.80 12.41
N ILE A 77 -1.14 -20.96 12.79
CA ILE A 77 -0.31 -21.20 13.97
C ILE A 77 -1.16 -21.29 15.24
N SER A 78 -2.11 -20.37 15.43
CA SER A 78 -3.00 -20.40 16.60
C SER A 78 -3.96 -21.60 16.58
N SER A 79 -4.39 -22.03 15.40
CA SER A 79 -5.23 -23.22 15.22
C SER A 79 -4.46 -24.49 15.57
N GLU A 80 -3.21 -24.60 15.13
CA GLU A 80 -2.31 -25.71 15.44
C GLU A 80 -2.09 -25.84 16.96
N GLN A 81 -1.91 -24.71 17.66
CA GLN A 81 -1.83 -24.68 19.13
C GLN A 81 -3.10 -25.17 19.83
N CYS A 82 -4.27 -25.02 19.18
CA CYS A 82 -5.56 -25.51 19.67
C CYS A 82 -5.90 -26.92 19.18
N GLY A 83 -5.00 -27.61 18.46
CA GLY A 83 -5.21 -28.96 17.94
C GLY A 83 -5.97 -29.05 16.62
N LEU A 84 -6.19 -27.92 15.93
CA LEU A 84 -6.79 -27.88 14.59
C LEU A 84 -5.67 -27.84 13.52
N PRO A 85 -5.75 -28.63 12.44
CA PRO A 85 -4.63 -28.79 11.53
C PRO A 85 -4.44 -27.62 10.56
N ASN A 86 -5.47 -26.85 10.24
CA ASN A 86 -5.42 -25.81 9.21
C ASN A 86 -6.41 -24.66 9.47
N ALA A 87 -6.05 -23.44 9.08
CA ALA A 87 -6.94 -22.26 9.13
C ALA A 87 -8.22 -22.41 8.30
N LYS A 88 -8.18 -23.18 7.20
CA LYS A 88 -9.35 -23.43 6.33
C LYS A 88 -10.44 -24.23 7.05
N VAL A 89 -10.05 -25.26 7.79
CA VAL A 89 -10.98 -26.12 8.55
C VAL A 89 -11.74 -25.30 9.57
N LEU A 90 -11.03 -24.41 10.26
CA LEU A 90 -11.63 -23.48 11.21
C LEU A 90 -12.62 -22.52 10.54
N GLN A 91 -12.28 -21.97 9.37
CA GLN A 91 -13.18 -21.06 8.65
C GLN A 91 -14.43 -21.79 8.11
N GLU A 92 -14.28 -23.03 7.64
CA GLU A 92 -15.38 -23.89 7.18
C GLU A 92 -16.35 -24.21 8.33
N GLY A 93 -15.83 -24.60 9.50
CA GLY A 93 -16.69 -24.90 10.63
C GLY A 93 -17.35 -23.66 11.24
N LEU A 94 -16.69 -22.49 11.25
CA LEU A 94 -17.35 -21.21 11.58
C LEU A 94 -18.51 -20.89 10.62
N SER A 95 -18.34 -21.19 9.32
CA SER A 95 -19.41 -21.02 8.33
C SER A 95 -20.57 -21.97 8.57
N GLN A 96 -20.32 -23.23 8.96
CA GLN A 96 -21.36 -24.20 9.32
C GLN A 96 -22.13 -23.77 10.57
N CYS A 97 -21.43 -23.18 11.54
CA CYS A 97 -22.04 -22.60 12.74
C CYS A 97 -22.77 -21.26 12.49
N ASN A 98 -22.84 -20.78 11.24
CA ASN A 98 -23.39 -19.48 10.85
C ASN A 98 -22.75 -18.26 11.55
N ILE A 99 -21.46 -18.35 11.89
CA ILE A 99 -20.73 -17.26 12.52
C ILE A 99 -19.96 -16.48 11.45
N LEU A 100 -20.46 -15.31 11.06
CA LEU A 100 -19.79 -14.44 10.08
C LEU A 100 -18.66 -13.63 10.74
N LEU A 101 -17.48 -14.24 10.86
CA LEU A 101 -16.25 -13.54 11.27
C LEU A 101 -15.33 -13.26 10.07
N ASP A 102 -14.83 -12.03 10.00
CA ASP A 102 -13.76 -11.65 9.08
C ASP A 102 -12.40 -12.19 9.54
N GLY A 103 -11.57 -12.60 8.58
CA GLY A 103 -10.21 -13.08 8.84
C GLY A 103 -9.31 -12.06 9.54
N ASN A 104 -9.58 -10.75 9.37
CA ASN A 104 -8.86 -9.70 10.10
C ASN A 104 -9.25 -9.64 11.58
N ILE A 105 -10.52 -9.88 11.92
CA ILE A 105 -10.95 -9.89 13.33
C ILE A 105 -10.43 -11.17 13.99
N LEU A 106 -10.51 -12.30 13.28
CA LEU A 106 -10.07 -13.60 13.76
C LEU A 106 -8.57 -13.63 14.12
N GLN A 107 -7.70 -13.07 13.28
CA GLN A 107 -6.26 -12.97 13.61
C GLN A 107 -5.96 -12.03 14.78
N ILE A 108 -6.78 -11.00 15.01
CA ILE A 108 -6.64 -10.10 16.17
C ILE A 108 -7.02 -10.86 17.45
N LEU A 109 -8.15 -11.57 17.43
CA LEU A 109 -8.58 -12.40 18.56
C LEU A 109 -7.55 -13.46 18.91
N ALA A 110 -6.95 -14.10 17.90
CA ALA A 110 -5.90 -15.10 18.09
C ALA A 110 -4.65 -14.56 18.82
N ILE A 111 -4.30 -13.29 18.60
CA ILE A 111 -3.12 -12.65 19.22
C ILE A 111 -3.44 -12.12 20.61
N TYR A 112 -4.53 -11.37 20.76
CA TYR A 112 -4.81 -10.61 21.98
C TYR A 112 -5.64 -11.40 22.99
N GLU A 113 -6.50 -12.30 22.53
CA GLU A 113 -7.49 -12.99 23.37
C GLU A 113 -7.49 -14.52 23.11
N PRO A 114 -6.39 -15.22 23.46
CA PRO A 114 -6.25 -16.65 23.15
C PRO A 114 -7.31 -17.52 23.84
N ARG A 115 -7.84 -17.08 24.99
CA ARG A 115 -8.91 -17.76 25.71
C ARG A 115 -10.22 -17.77 24.92
N THR A 116 -10.58 -16.63 24.35
CA THR A 116 -11.78 -16.46 23.52
C THR A 116 -11.64 -17.24 22.22
N PHE A 117 -10.45 -17.22 21.62
CA PHE A 117 -10.14 -18.00 20.41
C PHE A 117 -10.29 -19.52 20.66
N SER A 118 -9.81 -20.03 21.81
CA SER A 118 -9.94 -21.44 22.18
C SER A 118 -11.40 -21.87 22.36
N VAL A 119 -12.25 -21.05 23.00
CA VAL A 119 -13.68 -21.36 23.17
C VAL A 119 -14.40 -21.41 21.83
N GLY A 120 -14.12 -20.45 20.93
CA GLY A 120 -14.67 -20.48 19.56
C GLY A 120 -14.35 -21.76 18.81
N ASN A 121 -13.13 -22.28 18.99
CA ASN A 121 -12.67 -23.52 18.36
C ASN A 121 -13.34 -24.75 18.94
N SER A 122 -13.59 -24.79 20.25
CA SER A 122 -14.33 -25.91 20.86
C SER A 122 -15.77 -26.01 20.37
N ILE A 123 -16.44 -24.89 20.09
CA ILE A 123 -17.79 -24.87 19.49
C ILE A 123 -17.77 -25.52 18.10
N CYS A 124 -16.73 -25.23 17.33
CA CYS A 124 -16.52 -25.79 15.99
C CYS A 124 -16.26 -27.31 15.98
N LEU A 125 -15.73 -27.89 17.06
CA LEU A 125 -15.52 -29.34 17.18
C LEU A 125 -16.80 -30.11 17.59
N ILE A 126 -17.80 -29.40 18.11
CA ILE A 126 -19.06 -29.98 18.60
C ILE A 126 -20.12 -30.04 17.49
N CYS A 127 -20.07 -29.11 16.54
CA CYS A 127 -20.94 -29.08 15.36
C CYS A 127 -20.44 -30.01 14.25
#